data_AF-A0A353SUD9-F1
#
_entry.id   AF-A0A353SUD9-F1
#
_cell.length_a   1.000
_cell.length_b   1.000
_cell.length_c   1.000
_cell.angle_alpha   90.00
_cell.angle_beta   90.00
_cell.angle_gamma   90.00
#
_symmetry.space_group_name_H-M   'P 1'
#
loop_
_entity.id
_entity.type
_entity.pdbx_description
1 polymer ?
#
loop_
_entity_poly.entity_id
_entity_poly.type
_entity_poly.pdbx_seq_one_letter_code
_entity_poly.pdbx_strand_id
1 'polypeptide(L)'
;MAPPQSPVRRPGARDTGRPRDPAAGGAPARSPASLLGKRGPIVPRPSPRGVPRRGRRRRRTTGFPPRTRGMNVLFATQGKYGERIAEHIAANRPRGWEILRLPLRRNLPAVIDDPDAVLPAAIPAADLLVSLHESPGAAELIPDIAQRCRAAAVLAAVDDRAACPRGLENQIGKRLGGMGIAFAFARPLCGFDGGPHPLLSAFASLFGRPRVRIDADGDRVGRVTVERDCPCGAGGFVAKVLPGTRLSEAADTGALRHHHHPCMASMEVDPELSDTLMHLSGYIFRAAINAALKRK
;
A
#
# COMPACT_ATOMS: atom_id res chain seq x y z
N MET A 1 -0.95 2.61 66.00
CA MET A 1 -1.50 3.98 66.07
C MET A 1 -0.32 4.92 65.91
N ALA A 2 -0.13 5.48 64.72
CA ALA A 2 1.02 6.31 64.36
C ALA A 2 0.62 7.81 64.32
N PRO A 3 1.49 8.75 64.73
CA PRO A 3 1.15 10.14 64.98
C PRO A 3 1.03 11.00 63.70
N PRO A 4 0.33 12.16 63.76
CA PRO A 4 0.00 13.00 62.60
C PRO A 4 1.19 13.85 62.11
N GLN A 5 1.24 14.09 60.80
CA GLN A 5 2.24 14.95 60.15
C GLN A 5 1.93 16.44 60.33
N SER A 6 3.00 17.23 60.53
CA SER A 6 2.97 18.70 60.66
C SER A 6 2.87 19.42 59.30
N PRO A 7 2.25 20.63 59.23
CA PRO A 7 2.05 21.35 57.98
C PRO A 7 3.27 22.19 57.59
N VAL A 8 3.63 22.19 56.29
CA VAL A 8 4.71 23.03 55.75
C VAL A 8 4.14 24.31 55.11
N ARG A 9 4.70 25.44 55.55
CA ARG A 9 4.38 26.83 55.21
C ARG A 9 4.55 27.17 53.73
N ARG A 10 3.69 28.06 53.23
CA ARG A 10 3.89 28.83 51.97
C ARG A 10 4.78 30.06 52.22
N PRO A 11 5.59 30.47 51.23
CA PRO A 11 5.97 31.87 51.10
C PRO A 11 5.76 32.46 49.68
N GLY A 12 5.11 33.63 49.64
CA GLY A 12 5.57 34.85 48.93
C GLY A 12 5.41 34.98 47.41
N ALA A 13 4.56 35.91 46.98
CA ALA A 13 4.64 36.63 45.69
C ALA A 13 5.80 37.66 45.74
N ARG A 14 6.44 38.20 44.68
CA ARG A 14 6.19 38.43 43.25
C ARG A 14 7.56 38.56 42.55
N ASP A 15 7.65 38.34 41.22
CA ASP A 15 8.32 39.30 40.32
C ASP A 15 7.85 39.09 38.87
N THR A 16 7.55 40.19 38.19
CA THR A 16 7.02 40.27 36.83
C THR A 16 8.14 40.72 35.90
N GLY A 17 8.68 39.80 35.09
CA GLY A 17 9.77 40.08 34.15
C GLY A 17 9.55 39.47 32.76
N ARG A 18 9.11 40.33 31.83
CA ARG A 18 9.21 40.34 30.34
C ARG A 18 8.89 39.07 29.49
N PRO A 19 8.10 39.21 28.39
CA PRO A 19 7.95 38.15 27.40
C PRO A 19 9.23 37.98 26.57
N ARG A 20 9.60 36.73 26.28
CA ARG A 20 10.65 36.37 25.31
C ARG A 20 10.06 36.36 23.91
N ASP A 21 10.67 37.12 23.00
CA ASP A 21 10.38 37.05 21.55
C ASP A 21 10.71 35.67 20.97
N PRO A 22 9.95 35.19 19.95
CA PRO A 22 10.23 33.93 19.30
C PRO A 22 11.41 34.07 18.32
N ALA A 23 12.37 33.15 18.43
CA ALA A 23 13.51 33.07 17.52
C ALA A 23 13.05 32.79 16.08
N ALA A 24 13.46 33.66 15.16
CA ALA A 24 13.35 33.47 13.72
C ALA A 24 14.38 32.45 13.24
N GLY A 25 14.00 31.55 12.34
CA GLY A 25 14.95 30.76 11.53
C GLY A 25 14.71 29.25 11.47
N GLY A 26 13.50 28.81 11.12
CA GLY A 26 13.28 27.44 10.64
C GLY A 26 13.48 27.37 9.12
N ALA A 27 14.44 26.56 8.66
CA ALA A 27 14.64 26.29 7.23
C ALA A 27 13.34 25.78 6.56
N PRO A 28 13.04 26.14 5.30
CA PRO A 28 11.80 25.74 4.67
C PRO A 28 11.72 24.22 4.52
N ALA A 29 10.55 23.68 4.81
CA ALA A 29 10.21 22.27 4.61
C ALA A 29 10.57 21.84 3.18
N ARG A 30 11.33 20.73 3.07
CA ARG A 30 11.70 20.14 1.78
C ARG A 30 10.43 19.75 1.02
N SER A 31 10.45 20.01 -0.29
CA SER A 31 9.33 19.76 -1.20
C SER A 31 8.80 18.32 -1.11
N PRO A 32 7.48 18.07 -1.16
CA PRO A 32 6.87 16.74 -0.98
C PRO A 32 7.32 15.68 -2.00
N ALA A 33 7.94 16.09 -3.10
CA ALA A 33 8.40 15.20 -4.16
C ALA A 33 9.56 14.27 -3.73
N SER A 34 10.30 14.59 -2.65
CA SER A 34 11.45 13.79 -2.23
C SER A 34 11.13 12.62 -1.28
N LEU A 35 9.90 12.56 -0.74
CA LEU A 35 9.47 11.49 0.19
C LEU A 35 8.93 10.24 -0.54
N LEU A 36 8.76 10.33 -1.87
CA LEU A 36 8.44 9.20 -2.72
C LEU A 36 9.73 8.42 -3.00
N GLY A 37 10.06 7.48 -2.10
CA GLY A 37 11.20 6.58 -2.23
C GLY A 37 11.26 5.94 -3.62
N LYS A 38 12.27 6.33 -4.40
CA LYS A 38 12.63 5.70 -5.68
C LYS A 38 13.26 4.33 -5.42
N ARG A 39 12.49 3.33 -5.02
CA ARG A 39 12.94 1.93 -5.10
C ARG A 39 11.97 1.17 -5.97
N GLY A 40 12.31 1.11 -7.25
CA GLY A 40 11.68 0.20 -8.18
C GLY A 40 11.90 -1.27 -7.75
N PRO A 41 11.09 -2.17 -8.28
CA PRO A 41 11.12 -3.59 -7.96
C PRO A 41 12.50 -4.21 -8.25
N ILE A 42 12.96 -5.04 -7.31
CA ILE A 42 14.22 -5.76 -7.42
C ILE A 42 13.95 -7.05 -8.22
N VAL A 43 14.40 -7.08 -9.47
CA VAL A 43 14.49 -8.31 -10.26
C VAL A 43 15.89 -8.89 -10.08
N PRO A 44 16.07 -10.19 -9.76
CA PRO A 44 17.40 -10.80 -9.74
C PRO A 44 18.02 -10.75 -11.15
N ARG A 45 19.23 -10.18 -11.27
CA ARG A 45 20.03 -10.28 -12.51
C ARG A 45 20.60 -11.71 -12.64
N PRO A 46 20.60 -12.33 -13.83
CA PRO A 46 21.35 -13.56 -14.05
C PRO A 46 22.87 -13.30 -13.94
N SER A 47 23.57 -14.21 -13.27
CA SER A 47 25.01 -14.16 -13.00
C SER A 47 25.84 -14.30 -14.30
N PRO A 48 26.96 -13.58 -14.48
CA PRO A 48 27.75 -13.65 -15.71
C PRO A 48 28.81 -14.75 -15.62
N ARG A 49 28.64 -15.85 -16.35
CA ARG A 49 29.78 -16.72 -16.73
C ARG A 49 29.62 -17.25 -18.15
N GLY A 50 30.62 -16.97 -18.98
CA GLY A 50 31.01 -17.76 -20.16
C GLY A 50 30.27 -17.45 -21.46
N VAL A 51 30.87 -16.62 -22.32
CA VAL A 51 30.58 -16.62 -23.76
C VAL A 51 31.30 -17.80 -24.42
N PRO A 52 30.63 -18.54 -25.30
CA PRO A 52 31.22 -18.78 -26.62
C PRO A 52 30.29 -18.32 -27.76
N ARG A 53 30.93 -17.77 -28.80
CA ARG A 53 30.32 -17.26 -30.03
C ARG A 53 29.93 -18.41 -30.99
N ARG A 54 28.72 -18.29 -31.55
CA ARG A 54 28.32 -18.41 -32.99
C ARG A 54 27.06 -19.27 -33.20
N GLY A 55 26.12 -18.69 -33.95
CA GLY A 55 25.47 -19.40 -35.04
C GLY A 55 24.13 -20.08 -34.77
N ARG A 56 23.05 -19.31 -34.61
CA ARG A 56 21.77 -19.49 -35.35
C ARG A 56 20.78 -18.39 -34.94
N ARG A 57 20.34 -17.59 -35.92
CA ARG A 57 19.23 -16.64 -35.77
C ARG A 57 17.95 -17.42 -35.42
N ARG A 58 17.66 -17.60 -34.13
CA ARG A 58 16.30 -17.81 -33.67
C ARG A 58 15.67 -16.44 -33.45
N ARG A 59 14.66 -16.13 -34.27
CA ARG A 59 13.71 -15.03 -34.04
C ARG A 59 13.34 -15.01 -32.55
N ARG A 60 13.77 -13.97 -31.82
CA ARG A 60 13.13 -13.60 -30.54
C ARG A 60 11.74 -13.11 -30.90
N THR A 61 10.74 -13.93 -30.66
CA THR A 61 9.36 -13.47 -30.55
C THR A 61 9.24 -12.66 -29.25
N THR A 62 9.72 -11.41 -29.29
CA THR A 62 9.25 -10.37 -28.38
C THR A 62 7.87 -9.98 -28.85
N GLY A 63 6.86 -10.59 -28.26
CA GLY A 63 5.46 -10.30 -28.57
C GLY A 63 4.59 -11.06 -27.59
N PHE A 64 4.37 -10.49 -26.41
CA PHE A 64 3.17 -10.86 -25.66
C PHE A 64 2.00 -10.18 -26.37
N PRO A 65 1.02 -10.93 -26.89
CA PRO A 65 -0.14 -10.37 -27.58
C PRO A 65 -1.12 -9.76 -26.54
N PRO A 66 -2.19 -9.08 -26.98
CA PRO A 66 -2.81 -7.96 -26.28
C PRO A 66 -3.54 -8.41 -24.99
N ARG A 67 -4.02 -7.40 -24.24
CA ARG A 67 -4.79 -7.44 -23.00
C ARG A 67 -5.91 -8.51 -22.91
N THR A 68 -5.62 -9.80 -22.92
CA THR A 68 -6.62 -10.89 -22.77
C THR A 68 -5.95 -12.22 -22.41
N ARG A 69 -5.38 -12.36 -21.21
CA ARG A 69 -5.43 -13.64 -20.50
C ARG A 69 -6.19 -13.40 -19.22
N GLY A 70 -7.11 -14.31 -18.91
CA GLY A 70 -7.68 -14.35 -17.57
C GLY A 70 -6.56 -14.47 -16.54
N MET A 71 -6.75 -13.86 -15.38
CA MET A 71 -5.79 -13.87 -14.28
C MET A 71 -6.51 -14.35 -13.03
N ASN A 72 -5.95 -15.37 -12.39
CA ASN A 72 -6.44 -15.85 -11.11
C ASN A 72 -5.68 -15.11 -10.01
N VAL A 73 -6.43 -14.38 -9.19
CA VAL A 73 -5.88 -13.57 -8.09
C VAL A 73 -6.35 -14.17 -6.78
N LEU A 74 -5.42 -14.67 -5.98
CA LEU A 74 -5.71 -15.14 -4.64
C LEU A 74 -5.48 -14.01 -3.64
N PHE A 75 -6.50 -13.63 -2.89
CA PHE A 75 -6.38 -12.72 -1.76
C PHE A 75 -6.22 -13.51 -0.47
N ALA A 76 -5.04 -13.43 0.14
CA ALA A 76 -4.85 -13.88 1.51
C ALA A 76 -5.33 -12.77 2.45
N THR A 77 -6.47 -12.95 3.09
CA THR A 77 -7.13 -11.91 3.90
C THR A 77 -7.04 -12.25 5.37
N GLN A 78 -6.69 -11.27 6.22
CA GLN A 78 -6.67 -11.46 7.67
C GLN A 78 -7.54 -10.44 8.40
N GLY A 79 -8.82 -10.40 8.07
CA GLY A 79 -9.78 -9.58 8.79
C GLY A 79 -10.71 -8.78 7.89
N LYS A 80 -11.47 -7.88 8.50
CA LYS A 80 -12.60 -7.22 7.81
C LYS A 80 -12.12 -6.25 6.75
N TYR A 81 -10.97 -5.59 6.94
CA TYR A 81 -10.42 -4.69 5.93
C TYR A 81 -9.94 -5.46 4.71
N GLY A 82 -9.21 -6.56 4.92
CA GLY A 82 -8.78 -7.44 3.84
C GLY A 82 -9.94 -8.03 3.05
N GLU A 83 -10.97 -8.53 3.73
CA GLU A 83 -12.20 -9.06 3.11
C GLU A 83 -12.89 -8.01 2.24
N ARG A 84 -13.06 -6.78 2.75
CA ARG A 84 -13.68 -5.67 2.02
C ARG A 84 -12.89 -5.27 0.78
N ILE A 85 -11.56 -5.28 0.84
CA ILE A 85 -10.69 -5.02 -0.32
C ILE A 85 -10.91 -6.11 -1.38
N ALA A 86 -10.89 -7.39 -0.99
CA ALA A 86 -11.12 -8.51 -1.89
C ALA A 86 -12.54 -8.47 -2.52
N GLU A 87 -13.55 -8.01 -1.77
CA GLU A 87 -14.92 -7.79 -2.26
C GLU A 87 -15.00 -6.65 -3.26
N HIS A 88 -14.40 -5.51 -2.96
CA HIS A 88 -14.36 -4.37 -3.86
C HIS A 88 -13.70 -4.76 -5.20
N ILE A 89 -12.55 -5.44 -5.14
CA ILE A 89 -11.84 -5.88 -6.35
C ILE A 89 -12.65 -6.92 -7.10
N ALA A 90 -13.28 -7.87 -6.41
CA ALA A 90 -14.19 -8.82 -7.05
C ALA A 90 -15.32 -8.08 -7.79
N ALA A 91 -15.98 -7.11 -7.17
CA ALA A 91 -17.07 -6.37 -7.79
C ALA A 91 -16.65 -5.52 -9.01
N ASN A 92 -15.39 -5.10 -9.08
CA ASN A 92 -14.88 -4.17 -10.10
C ASN A 92 -13.83 -4.78 -11.04
N ARG A 93 -13.66 -6.11 -11.02
CA ARG A 93 -12.67 -6.81 -11.85
C ARG A 93 -13.03 -6.78 -13.33
N PRO A 94 -12.03 -6.79 -14.24
CA PRO A 94 -12.29 -6.94 -15.67
C PRO A 94 -12.75 -8.38 -15.98
N ARG A 95 -13.39 -8.56 -17.14
CA ARG A 95 -13.75 -9.90 -17.62
C ARG A 95 -12.50 -10.78 -17.73
N GLY A 96 -12.61 -12.03 -17.30
CA GLY A 96 -11.53 -13.01 -17.29
C GLY A 96 -10.70 -13.04 -16.01
N TRP A 97 -10.83 -12.08 -15.09
CA TRP A 97 -10.21 -12.22 -13.78
C TRP A 97 -11.06 -13.07 -12.86
N GLU A 98 -10.43 -14.04 -12.21
CA GLU A 98 -11.01 -14.84 -11.13
C GLU A 98 -10.44 -14.35 -9.81
N ILE A 99 -11.31 -14.01 -8.86
CA ILE A 99 -10.90 -13.52 -7.55
C ILE A 99 -11.20 -14.59 -6.51
N LEU A 100 -10.12 -15.20 -6.02
CA LEU A 100 -10.13 -16.26 -5.01
C LEU A 100 -9.77 -15.66 -3.66
N ARG A 101 -10.20 -16.29 -2.57
CA ARG A 101 -9.92 -15.82 -1.20
C ARG A 101 -9.39 -16.96 -0.35
N LEU A 102 -8.37 -16.66 0.43
CA LEU A 102 -7.82 -17.51 1.48
C LEU A 102 -7.91 -16.73 2.81
N PRO A 103 -8.94 -16.95 3.63
CA PRO A 103 -9.01 -16.35 4.95
C PRO A 103 -7.94 -16.95 5.86
N LEU A 104 -7.10 -16.11 6.45
CA LEU A 104 -6.09 -16.48 7.43
C LEU A 104 -6.65 -16.32 8.85
N ARG A 105 -6.15 -17.13 9.78
CA ARG A 105 -6.52 -17.03 11.19
C ARG A 105 -6.04 -15.69 11.77
N ARG A 106 -6.85 -15.07 12.63
CA ARG A 106 -6.46 -13.82 13.32
C ARG A 106 -5.41 -14.06 14.40
N ASN A 107 -5.55 -15.16 15.15
CA ASN A 107 -4.70 -15.50 16.27
C ASN A 107 -3.57 -16.44 15.83
N LEU A 108 -2.74 -15.98 14.89
CA LEU A 108 -1.53 -16.71 14.51
C LEU A 108 -0.43 -16.46 15.56
N PRO A 109 0.41 -17.47 15.85
CA PRO A 109 1.57 -17.26 16.71
C PRO A 109 2.55 -16.28 16.05
N ALA A 110 3.41 -15.67 16.87
CA ALA A 110 4.41 -14.71 16.40
C ALA A 110 5.53 -15.36 15.57
N VAL A 111 5.74 -16.66 15.75
CA VAL A 111 6.69 -17.50 15.01
C VAL A 111 5.94 -18.75 14.57
N ILE A 112 6.08 -19.12 13.30
CA ILE A 112 5.44 -20.31 12.72
C ILE A 112 6.53 -21.28 12.27
N ASP A 113 6.75 -22.34 13.04
CA ASP A 113 7.74 -23.37 12.70
C ASP A 113 7.28 -24.27 11.54
N ASP A 114 5.99 -24.61 11.54
CA ASP A 114 5.37 -25.45 10.52
C ASP A 114 4.14 -24.74 9.90
N PRO A 115 4.24 -24.28 8.63
CA PRO A 115 3.12 -23.69 7.91
C PRO A 115 1.92 -24.66 7.75
N ASP A 116 2.13 -25.98 7.72
CA ASP A 116 1.04 -26.97 7.60
C ASP A 116 0.12 -27.00 8.82
N ALA A 117 0.61 -26.59 10.00
CA ALA A 117 -0.21 -26.50 11.20
C ALA A 117 -1.28 -25.38 11.14
N VAL A 118 -1.07 -24.37 10.29
CA VAL A 118 -1.91 -23.16 10.26
C VAL A 118 -2.56 -22.88 8.91
N LEU A 119 -1.99 -23.36 7.81
CA LEU A 119 -2.55 -23.25 6.47
C LEU A 119 -3.48 -24.45 6.17
N PRO A 120 -4.51 -24.26 5.33
CA PRO A 120 -5.29 -25.38 4.83
C PRO A 120 -4.42 -26.28 3.93
N ALA A 121 -4.75 -27.57 3.89
CA ALA A 121 -4.05 -28.56 3.06
C ALA A 121 -4.11 -28.23 1.56
N ALA A 122 -5.23 -27.67 1.10
CA ALA A 122 -5.40 -27.24 -0.29
C ALA A 122 -5.52 -25.72 -0.35
N ILE A 123 -4.65 -25.09 -1.15
CA ILE A 123 -4.75 -23.68 -1.50
C ILE A 123 -5.07 -23.60 -3.01
N PRO A 124 -6.11 -22.86 -3.41
CA PRO A 124 -6.45 -22.69 -4.82
C PRO A 124 -5.26 -22.16 -5.64
N ALA A 125 -5.06 -22.69 -6.84
CA ALA A 125 -4.02 -22.20 -7.74
C ALA A 125 -4.35 -20.78 -8.23
N ALA A 126 -3.34 -19.92 -8.28
CA ALA A 126 -3.48 -18.53 -8.70
C ALA A 126 -2.21 -18.01 -9.37
N ASP A 127 -2.35 -17.05 -10.28
CA ASP A 127 -1.22 -16.40 -10.95
C ASP A 127 -0.59 -15.33 -10.06
N LEU A 128 -1.43 -14.58 -9.35
CA LEU A 128 -1.05 -13.48 -8.47
C LEU A 128 -1.59 -13.72 -7.06
N LEU A 129 -0.70 -13.69 -6.06
CA LEU A 129 -1.08 -13.61 -4.65
C LEU A 129 -1.10 -12.14 -4.21
N VAL A 130 -2.22 -11.70 -3.64
CA VAL A 130 -2.31 -10.42 -2.92
C VAL A 130 -2.44 -10.72 -1.43
N SER A 131 -1.42 -10.34 -0.65
CA SER A 131 -1.43 -10.53 0.79
C SER A 131 -1.95 -9.28 1.50
N LEU A 132 -3.05 -9.43 2.24
CA LEU A 132 -3.72 -8.44 3.08
C LEU A 132 -3.66 -8.93 4.53
N HIS A 133 -2.43 -9.03 5.03
CA HIS A 133 -2.12 -9.45 6.40
C HIS A 133 -2.29 -8.29 7.38
N GLU A 134 -2.74 -8.61 8.59
CA GLU A 134 -2.91 -7.68 9.71
C GLU A 134 -1.99 -8.08 10.89
N SER A 135 -1.17 -9.12 10.76
CA SER A 135 -0.20 -9.57 11.77
C SER A 135 1.12 -10.12 11.19
N PRO A 136 2.22 -10.13 11.98
CA PRO A 136 3.51 -10.72 11.57
C PRO A 136 3.42 -12.17 11.12
N GLY A 137 2.68 -13.01 11.86
CA GLY A 137 2.52 -14.42 11.51
C GLY A 137 1.82 -14.60 10.16
N ALA A 138 0.85 -13.75 9.80
CA ALA A 138 0.24 -13.81 8.48
C ALA A 138 1.18 -13.32 7.37
N ALA A 139 2.02 -12.32 7.64
CA ALA A 139 3.04 -11.87 6.70
C ALA A 139 4.11 -12.95 6.47
N GLU A 140 4.51 -13.67 7.52
CA GLU A 140 5.50 -14.75 7.48
C GLU A 140 5.08 -15.88 6.53
N LEU A 141 3.78 -16.18 6.46
CA LEU A 141 3.19 -17.22 5.60
C LEU A 141 3.17 -16.86 4.10
N ILE A 142 3.51 -15.63 3.71
CA ILE A 142 3.42 -15.17 2.31
C ILE A 142 4.18 -16.10 1.34
N PRO A 143 5.45 -16.48 1.58
CA PRO A 143 6.19 -17.36 0.65
C PRO A 143 5.56 -18.75 0.54
N ASP A 144 5.09 -19.31 1.66
CA ASP A 144 4.50 -20.64 1.73
C ASP A 144 3.16 -20.70 0.98
N ILE A 145 2.32 -19.67 1.15
CA ILE A 145 1.08 -19.51 0.37
C ILE A 145 1.41 -19.36 -1.12
N ALA A 146 2.38 -18.51 -1.47
CA ALA A 146 2.76 -18.25 -2.87
C ALA A 146 3.25 -19.52 -3.57
N GLN A 147 4.05 -20.34 -2.89
CA GLN A 147 4.53 -21.62 -3.41
C GLN A 147 3.37 -22.60 -3.62
N ARG A 148 2.48 -22.75 -2.62
CA ARG A 148 1.35 -23.69 -2.68
C ARG A 148 0.31 -23.33 -3.74
N CYS A 149 0.02 -22.04 -3.91
CA CYS A 149 -0.87 -21.58 -4.98
C CYS A 149 -0.18 -21.45 -6.35
N ARG A 150 1.13 -21.69 -6.42
CA ARG A 150 1.97 -21.58 -7.63
C ARG A 150 1.94 -20.18 -8.25
N ALA A 151 1.86 -19.15 -7.41
CA ALA A 151 1.85 -17.77 -7.86
C ALA A 151 3.16 -17.41 -8.57
N ALA A 152 3.05 -16.77 -9.73
CA ALA A 152 4.17 -16.20 -10.44
C ALA A 152 4.55 -14.82 -9.88
N ALA A 153 3.61 -14.15 -9.20
CA ALA A 153 3.88 -12.88 -8.53
C ALA A 153 3.15 -12.72 -7.19
N VAL A 154 3.72 -11.90 -6.31
CA VAL A 154 3.15 -11.49 -5.02
C VAL A 154 3.05 -9.97 -4.93
N LEU A 155 1.88 -9.46 -4.55
CA LEU A 155 1.70 -8.10 -4.07
C LEU A 155 1.38 -8.16 -2.56
N ALA A 156 2.30 -7.71 -1.73
CA ALA A 156 2.12 -7.66 -0.29
C ALA A 156 1.79 -6.25 0.16
N ALA A 157 0.66 -6.10 0.86
CA ALA A 157 0.20 -4.84 1.42
C ALA A 157 0.93 -4.57 2.75
N VAL A 158 1.76 -3.53 2.81
CA VAL A 158 2.41 -3.07 4.03
C VAL A 158 1.65 -1.82 4.50
N ASP A 159 0.42 -2.05 4.96
CA ASP A 159 -0.46 -1.00 5.49
C ASP A 159 -0.28 -0.81 7.00
N ASP A 160 0.43 -1.72 7.68
CA ASP A 160 0.90 -1.55 9.05
C ASP A 160 2.34 -2.10 9.18
N ARG A 161 3.28 -1.26 9.64
CA ARG A 161 4.68 -1.65 9.84
C ARG A 161 4.84 -2.63 11.01
N ALA A 162 3.89 -2.65 11.96
CA ALA A 162 3.87 -3.66 13.03
C ALA A 162 3.51 -5.04 12.46
N ALA A 163 2.57 -5.11 11.51
CA ALA A 163 2.17 -6.35 10.85
C ALA A 163 3.24 -6.91 9.91
N CYS A 164 4.06 -6.04 9.29
CA CYS A 164 5.22 -6.48 8.53
C CYS A 164 6.38 -5.52 8.81
N PRO A 165 7.27 -5.80 9.76
CA PRO A 165 8.48 -4.98 10.02
C PRO A 165 9.53 -5.11 8.90
N ARG A 166 10.46 -4.16 8.80
CA ARG A 166 11.45 -4.10 7.69
C ARG A 166 12.30 -5.37 7.59
N GLY A 167 12.66 -5.94 8.73
CA GLY A 167 13.37 -7.22 8.82
C GLY A 167 12.58 -8.35 8.16
N LEU A 168 11.30 -8.49 8.52
CA LEU A 168 10.39 -9.50 7.99
C LEU A 168 10.13 -9.30 6.49
N GLU A 169 9.90 -8.07 6.05
CA GLU A 169 9.76 -7.73 4.62
C GLU A 169 10.99 -8.19 3.81
N ASN A 170 12.20 -7.91 4.30
CA ASN A 170 13.43 -8.33 3.65
C ASN A 170 13.58 -9.87 3.63
N GLN A 171 13.17 -10.56 4.71
CA GLN A 171 13.21 -12.03 4.77
C GLN A 171 12.24 -12.66 3.77
N ILE A 172 10.99 -12.17 3.72
CA ILE A 172 9.97 -12.61 2.76
C ILE A 172 10.47 -12.36 1.33
N GLY A 173 11.00 -11.17 1.04
CA GLY A 173 11.54 -10.83 -0.29
C GLY A 173 12.70 -11.75 -0.71
N LYS A 174 13.60 -12.11 0.21
CA LYS A 174 14.67 -13.09 -0.07
C LYS A 174 14.11 -14.47 -0.38
N ARG A 175 13.13 -14.96 0.40
CA ARG A 175 12.49 -16.27 0.17
C ARG A 175 11.79 -16.30 -1.20
N LEU A 176 10.95 -15.31 -1.49
CA LEU A 176 10.25 -15.19 -2.78
C LEU A 176 11.22 -15.09 -3.97
N GLY A 177 12.28 -14.28 -3.84
CA GLY A 177 13.32 -14.17 -4.86
C GLY A 177 14.07 -15.47 -5.10
N GLY A 178 14.37 -16.24 -4.04
CA GLY A 178 14.98 -17.57 -4.14
C GLY A 178 14.08 -18.59 -4.84
N MET A 179 12.76 -18.42 -4.75
CA MET A 179 11.76 -19.23 -5.46
C MET A 179 11.52 -18.77 -6.91
N GLY A 180 12.13 -17.67 -7.35
CA GLY A 180 11.89 -17.09 -8.67
C GLY A 180 10.53 -16.40 -8.82
N ILE A 181 9.85 -16.10 -7.72
CA ILE A 181 8.55 -15.43 -7.69
C ILE A 181 8.77 -13.92 -7.72
N ALA A 182 8.13 -13.21 -8.65
CA ALA A 182 8.20 -11.75 -8.68
C ALA A 182 7.44 -11.16 -7.49
N PHE A 183 7.89 -10.04 -6.92
CA PHE A 183 7.18 -9.47 -5.78
C PHE A 183 7.24 -7.94 -5.72
N ALA A 184 6.24 -7.36 -5.06
CA ALA A 184 6.20 -5.96 -4.66
C ALA A 184 5.60 -5.84 -3.26
N PHE A 185 6.23 -5.00 -2.42
CA PHE A 185 5.68 -4.57 -1.15
C PHE A 185 5.16 -3.15 -1.32
N ALA A 186 3.85 -2.96 -1.23
CA ALA A 186 3.20 -1.67 -1.41
C ALA A 186 2.93 -1.03 -0.04
N ARG A 187 3.46 0.18 0.16
CA ARG A 187 3.40 0.89 1.44
C ARG A 187 2.91 2.32 1.26
N PRO A 188 1.63 2.64 1.57
CA PRO A 188 0.51 1.71 1.77
C PRO A 188 0.11 1.00 0.45
N LEU A 189 -0.88 0.10 0.49
CA LEU A 189 -1.33 -0.63 -0.71
C LEU A 189 -1.84 0.30 -1.82
N CYS A 190 -2.53 1.39 -1.46
CA CYS A 190 -2.93 2.44 -2.42
C CYS A 190 -1.74 3.24 -2.99
N GLY A 191 -0.51 3.02 -2.53
CA GLY A 191 0.69 3.58 -3.12
C GLY A 191 1.21 2.78 -4.33
N PHE A 192 0.69 1.56 -4.57
CA PHE A 192 1.18 0.66 -5.59
C PHE A 192 0.95 1.18 -7.01
N ASP A 193 2.02 1.27 -7.80
CA ASP A 193 1.96 1.79 -9.17
C ASP A 193 2.43 0.76 -10.22
N GLY A 194 2.51 -0.51 -9.82
CA GLY A 194 2.88 -1.62 -10.69
C GLY A 194 4.36 -1.99 -10.61
N GLY A 195 4.81 -2.73 -11.61
CA GLY A 195 6.18 -3.21 -11.72
C GLY A 195 6.44 -3.86 -13.09
N PRO A 196 7.66 -4.36 -13.35
CA PRO A 196 8.05 -4.94 -14.62
C PRO A 196 7.41 -6.31 -14.86
N HIS A 197 6.90 -6.96 -13.81
CA HIS A 197 6.17 -8.21 -13.95
C HIS A 197 4.76 -7.94 -14.53
N PRO A 198 4.35 -8.62 -15.61
CA PRO A 198 3.07 -8.36 -16.27
C PRO A 198 1.85 -8.45 -15.35
N LEU A 199 1.81 -9.40 -14.40
CA LEU A 199 0.70 -9.56 -13.46
C LEU A 199 0.58 -8.36 -12.51
N LEU A 200 1.71 -7.88 -11.99
CA LEU A 200 1.78 -6.70 -11.10
C LEU A 200 1.39 -5.43 -11.85
N SER A 201 1.84 -5.29 -13.11
CA SER A 201 1.43 -4.19 -13.99
C SER A 201 -0.05 -4.24 -14.34
N ALA A 202 -0.59 -5.42 -14.65
CA ALA A 202 -2.00 -5.61 -14.95
C ALA A 202 -2.88 -5.24 -13.74
N PHE A 203 -2.51 -5.70 -12.54
CA PHE A 203 -3.17 -5.29 -11.29
C PHE A 203 -3.18 -3.78 -11.13
N ALA A 204 -1.99 -3.16 -11.18
CA ALA A 204 -1.82 -1.72 -11.03
C ALA A 204 -2.41 -0.87 -12.16
N SER A 205 -2.87 -1.46 -13.26
CA SER A 205 -3.58 -0.72 -14.31
C SER A 205 -5.02 -0.40 -13.92
N LEU A 206 -5.58 -1.12 -12.93
CA LEU A 206 -6.96 -0.99 -12.47
C LEU A 206 -7.07 -0.63 -10.99
N PHE A 207 -6.19 -1.19 -10.16
CA PHE A 207 -6.18 -1.01 -8.71
C PHE A 207 -4.78 -0.67 -8.21
N GLY A 208 -4.61 0.48 -7.56
CA GLY A 208 -3.33 0.92 -7.03
C GLY A 208 -3.36 2.40 -6.65
N ARG A 209 -2.35 3.15 -7.08
CA ARG A 209 -2.31 4.60 -6.90
C ARG A 209 -3.45 5.28 -7.63
N PRO A 210 -4.40 5.95 -6.96
CA PRO A 210 -5.59 6.47 -7.61
C PRO A 210 -5.23 7.43 -8.73
N ARG A 211 -5.99 7.37 -9.82
CA ARG A 211 -5.89 8.28 -10.95
C ARG A 211 -7.28 8.72 -11.33
N VAL A 212 -7.50 10.03 -11.37
CA VAL A 212 -8.80 10.62 -11.67
C VAL A 212 -8.68 11.67 -12.77
N ARG A 213 -9.78 11.91 -13.47
CA ARG A 213 -10.00 13.06 -14.35
C ARG A 213 -11.09 13.91 -13.73
N ILE A 214 -10.86 15.22 -13.65
CA ILE A 214 -11.78 16.17 -13.05
C ILE A 214 -12.24 17.15 -14.14
N ASP A 215 -13.54 17.17 -14.37
CA ASP A 215 -14.19 18.16 -15.21
C ASP A 215 -14.54 19.37 -14.33
N ALA A 216 -14.19 20.58 -14.77
CA ALA A 216 -14.50 21.80 -14.05
C ALA A 216 -15.92 22.30 -14.37
N ASP A 217 -16.62 22.79 -13.36
CA ASP A 217 -17.86 23.53 -13.48
C ASP A 217 -17.64 24.93 -12.87
N GLY A 218 -17.25 25.89 -13.72
CA GLY A 218 -16.75 27.18 -13.27
C GLY A 218 -15.52 27.07 -12.37
N ASP A 219 -15.62 27.60 -11.15
CA ASP A 219 -14.58 27.54 -10.11
C ASP A 219 -14.70 26.30 -9.20
N ARG A 220 -15.58 25.36 -9.54
CA ARG A 220 -15.87 24.15 -8.76
C ARG A 220 -15.55 22.86 -9.51
N VAL A 221 -15.41 21.80 -8.73
CA VAL A 221 -15.32 20.42 -9.21
C VAL A 221 -16.68 20.02 -9.76
N GLY A 222 -16.75 19.72 -11.06
CA GLY A 222 -17.88 19.08 -11.70
C GLY A 222 -17.79 17.56 -11.56
N ARG A 223 -17.76 16.84 -12.69
CA ARG A 223 -17.67 15.38 -12.70
C ARG A 223 -16.25 14.90 -12.38
N VAL A 224 -16.13 13.91 -11.51
CA VAL A 224 -14.87 13.18 -11.28
C VAL A 224 -14.97 11.77 -11.86
N THR A 225 -14.12 11.46 -12.83
CA THR A 225 -14.02 10.12 -13.43
C THR A 225 -12.81 9.39 -12.86
N VAL A 226 -13.01 8.18 -12.33
CA VAL A 226 -11.92 7.32 -11.85
C VAL A 226 -11.32 6.57 -13.03
N GLU A 227 -10.07 6.88 -13.37
CA GLU A 227 -9.29 6.16 -14.40
C GLU A 227 -8.60 4.92 -13.80
N ARG A 228 -8.26 4.99 -12.50
CA ARG A 228 -7.73 3.88 -11.70
C ARG A 228 -8.14 4.08 -10.25
N ASP A 229 -8.70 3.04 -9.62
CA ASP A 229 -9.14 3.12 -8.21
C ASP A 229 -8.05 2.63 -7.25
N CYS A 230 -8.20 2.94 -5.97
CA CYS A 230 -7.47 2.30 -4.89
C CYS A 230 -7.99 0.87 -4.68
N PRO A 231 -7.16 -0.08 -4.22
CA PRO A 231 -7.61 -1.44 -3.92
C PRO A 231 -8.77 -1.51 -2.90
N CYS A 232 -8.85 -0.56 -1.96
CA CYS A 232 -9.95 -0.47 -1.01
C CYS A 232 -11.22 0.21 -1.54
N GLY A 233 -11.19 0.82 -2.73
CA GLY A 233 -12.31 1.58 -3.32
C GLY A 233 -12.45 3.03 -2.83
N ALA A 234 -11.47 3.54 -2.09
CA ALA A 234 -11.49 4.93 -1.61
C ALA A 234 -11.46 5.96 -2.75
N GLY A 235 -10.87 5.64 -3.92
CA GLY A 235 -10.86 6.53 -5.09
C GLY A 235 -12.26 6.74 -5.64
N GLY A 236 -13.02 5.66 -5.81
CA GLY A 236 -14.43 5.70 -6.16
C GLY A 236 -15.29 6.45 -5.14
N PHE A 237 -15.01 6.31 -3.85
CA PHE A 237 -15.69 7.09 -2.80
C PHE A 237 -15.39 8.60 -2.93
N VAL A 238 -14.11 8.98 -2.99
CA VAL A 238 -13.70 10.39 -3.11
C VAL A 238 -14.28 11.03 -4.36
N ALA A 239 -14.29 10.32 -5.50
CA ALA A 239 -14.87 10.81 -6.75
C ALA A 239 -16.36 11.16 -6.64
N LYS A 240 -17.12 10.47 -5.76
CA LYS A 240 -18.56 10.74 -5.56
C LYS A 240 -18.80 11.95 -4.66
N VAL A 241 -17.90 12.25 -3.73
CA VAL A 241 -18.12 13.30 -2.70
C VAL A 241 -17.39 14.62 -3.00
N LEU A 242 -16.47 14.61 -3.97
CA LEU A 242 -15.71 15.81 -4.36
C LEU A 242 -16.48 16.84 -5.21
N PRO A 243 -17.47 16.47 -6.05
CA PRO A 243 -18.25 17.44 -6.82
C PRO A 243 -18.85 18.56 -5.94
N GLY A 244 -18.84 19.79 -6.46
CA GLY A 244 -19.26 21.00 -5.75
C GLY A 244 -18.16 21.67 -4.91
N THR A 245 -17.05 21.00 -4.62
CA THR A 245 -15.89 21.62 -3.92
C THR A 245 -15.23 22.68 -4.80
N ARG A 246 -14.69 23.77 -4.24
CA ARG A 246 -13.89 24.72 -5.01
C ARG A 246 -12.65 24.02 -5.58
N LEU A 247 -12.27 24.35 -6.82
CA LEU A 247 -11.09 23.74 -7.45
C LEU A 247 -9.81 23.98 -6.64
N SER A 248 -9.70 25.14 -5.98
CA SER A 248 -8.58 25.49 -5.10
C SER A 248 -8.48 24.64 -3.83
N GLU A 249 -9.59 24.05 -3.39
CA GLU A 249 -9.69 23.27 -2.14
C GLU A 249 -9.81 21.77 -2.40
N ALA A 250 -9.98 21.37 -3.66
CA ALA A 250 -10.33 20.01 -4.04
C ALA A 250 -9.29 18.98 -3.58
N ALA A 251 -7.99 19.31 -3.67
CA ALA A 251 -6.94 18.38 -3.29
C ALA A 251 -6.94 18.10 -1.78
N ASP A 252 -7.13 19.14 -0.96
CA ASP A 252 -7.19 19.03 0.50
C ASP A 252 -8.50 18.39 0.95
N THR A 253 -9.61 18.76 0.34
CA THR A 253 -10.91 18.15 0.62
C THR A 253 -10.90 16.68 0.27
N GLY A 254 -10.40 16.28 -0.89
CA GLY A 254 -10.32 14.86 -1.26
C GLY A 254 -9.39 14.06 -0.35
N ALA A 255 -8.24 14.64 0.01
CA ALA A 255 -7.33 14.06 1.00
C ALA A 255 -7.93 14.02 2.41
N LEU A 256 -8.86 14.89 2.80
CA LEU A 256 -9.58 14.74 4.07
C LEU A 256 -10.66 13.66 3.95
N ARG A 257 -11.44 13.69 2.86
CA ARG A 257 -12.58 12.79 2.67
C ARG A 257 -12.16 11.33 2.60
N HIS A 258 -10.98 11.00 2.08
CA HIS A 258 -10.53 9.61 2.01
C HIS A 258 -10.47 8.94 3.41
N HIS A 259 -10.23 9.70 4.49
CA HIS A 259 -10.22 9.17 5.86
C HIS A 259 -11.60 8.67 6.33
N HIS A 260 -12.68 9.10 5.68
CA HIS A 260 -14.03 8.61 5.98
C HIS A 260 -14.33 7.25 5.31
N HIS A 261 -13.45 6.76 4.44
CA HIS A 261 -13.60 5.44 3.84
C HIS A 261 -12.80 4.38 4.61
N PRO A 262 -13.34 3.18 4.85
CA PRO A 262 -12.61 2.11 5.55
C PRO A 262 -11.28 1.77 4.87
N CYS A 263 -10.18 1.99 5.59
CA CYS A 263 -8.81 1.84 5.11
C CYS A 263 -8.02 0.91 6.03
N MET A 264 -7.14 0.10 5.44
CA MET A 264 -6.23 -0.79 6.18
C MET A 264 -4.97 -0.06 6.68
N ALA A 265 -4.69 1.14 6.13
CA ALA A 265 -3.50 1.92 6.48
C ALA A 265 -3.53 2.36 7.95
N SER A 266 -2.45 2.05 8.66
CA SER A 266 -2.29 2.31 10.08
C SER A 266 -2.15 3.80 10.38
N MET A 267 -2.65 4.17 11.55
CA MET A 267 -2.44 5.48 12.19
C MET A 267 -1.18 5.50 13.06
N GLU A 268 -0.49 4.37 13.22
CA GLU A 268 0.80 4.32 13.88
C GLU A 268 1.88 4.98 13.03
N VAL A 269 2.83 5.63 13.69
CA VAL A 269 3.95 6.29 13.01
C VAL A 269 4.87 5.21 12.43
N ASP A 270 5.07 5.23 11.10
CA ASP A 270 6.11 4.42 10.47
C ASP A 270 7.46 5.12 10.70
N PRO A 271 8.41 4.48 11.41
CA PRO A 271 9.71 5.10 11.73
C PRO A 271 10.52 5.50 10.48
N GLU A 272 10.32 4.81 9.35
CA GLU A 272 11.01 5.12 8.10
C GLU A 272 10.41 6.33 7.37
N LEU A 273 9.15 6.68 7.68
CA LEU A 273 8.47 7.83 7.09
C LEU A 273 8.47 9.04 8.02
N SER A 274 8.64 8.84 9.33
CA SER A 274 8.37 9.85 10.36
C SER A 274 6.96 10.43 10.27
N ASP A 275 6.02 9.63 9.73
CA ASP A 275 4.61 9.94 9.53
C ASP A 275 3.80 8.62 9.48
N THR A 276 2.48 8.70 9.46
CA THR A 276 1.58 7.53 9.41
C THR A 276 1.34 7.07 7.97
N LEU A 277 1.02 5.78 7.79
CA LEU A 277 0.64 5.26 6.48
C LEU A 277 -0.71 5.81 6.02
N MET A 278 -1.60 6.14 6.96
CA MET A 278 -2.83 6.87 6.67
C MET A 278 -2.56 8.28 6.11
N HIS A 279 -1.63 9.05 6.68
CA HIS A 279 -1.26 10.36 6.11
C HIS A 279 -0.61 10.22 4.74
N LEU A 280 0.25 9.20 4.55
CA LEU A 280 0.81 8.91 3.23
C LEU A 280 -0.28 8.59 2.19
N SER A 281 -1.32 7.85 2.57
CA SER A 281 -2.52 7.66 1.75
C SER A 281 -3.18 9.01 1.39
N GLY A 282 -3.34 9.92 2.36
CA GLY A 282 -3.83 11.28 2.11
C GLY A 282 -2.99 12.07 1.11
N TYR A 283 -1.66 12.01 1.21
CA TYR A 283 -0.77 12.65 0.24
C TYR A 283 -0.90 12.04 -1.15
N ILE A 284 -1.12 10.73 -1.25
CA ILE A 284 -1.39 10.04 -2.52
C ILE A 284 -2.67 10.59 -3.17
N PHE A 285 -3.75 10.77 -2.40
CA PHE A 285 -5.00 11.37 -2.89
C PHE A 285 -4.83 12.83 -3.31
N ARG A 286 -4.17 13.64 -2.48
CA ARG A 286 -3.85 15.04 -2.80
C ARG A 286 -3.07 15.13 -4.10
N ALA A 287 -2.06 14.28 -4.28
CA ALA A 287 -1.24 14.24 -5.50
C ALA A 287 -2.07 13.84 -6.74
N ALA A 288 -2.94 12.84 -6.63
CA ALA A 288 -3.81 12.40 -7.72
C ALA A 288 -4.77 13.51 -8.19
N ILE A 289 -5.38 14.22 -7.24
CA ILE A 289 -6.30 15.32 -7.54
C ILE A 289 -5.55 16.52 -8.13
N ASN A 290 -4.41 16.92 -7.55
CA ASN A 290 -3.58 17.98 -8.10
C ASN A 290 -3.09 17.67 -9.52
N ALA A 291 -2.72 16.42 -9.79
CA ALA A 291 -2.36 15.99 -11.13
C ALA A 291 -3.54 16.12 -12.10
N ALA A 292 -4.75 15.74 -11.67
CA ALA A 292 -5.96 15.88 -12.49
C ALA A 292 -6.28 17.35 -12.81
N LEU A 293 -6.13 18.26 -11.84
CA LEU A 293 -6.36 19.70 -12.02
C LEU A 293 -5.34 20.37 -12.95
N LYS A 294 -4.11 19.83 -13.05
CA LYS A 294 -3.06 20.33 -13.95
C LYS A 294 -3.21 19.85 -15.39
N ARG A 295 -3.95 18.76 -15.65
CA ARG A 295 -4.14 18.15 -16.98
C ARG A 295 -5.16 18.88 -17.85
N LYS A 296 -5.48 20.15 -17.55
CA LYS A 296 -6.37 20.98 -18.37
C LYS A 296 -5.84 21.12 -19.80
#